data_AF-A0A970N141-F1
#
_entry.id   AF-A0A970N141-F1
#
_cell.length_a   1.000
_cell.length_b   1.000
_cell.length_c   1.000
_cell.angle_alpha   90.00
_cell.angle_beta   90.00
_cell.angle_gamma   90.00
#
_symmetry.space_group_name_H-M   'P 1'
#
loop_
_entity.id
_entity.type
_entity.pdbx_description
1 polymer ?
#
loop_
_entity_poly.entity_id
_entity_poly.type
_entity_poly.pdbx_seq_one_letter_code
_entity_poly.pdbx_strand_id
1 'polypeptide(L)' 'MNPTESAIRAIKDRVATVMGELEEAAAYPGRKANRERMRKAALELHQCADEIQNVLMRIRPGAG' A
#
# COMPACT_ATOMS: atom_id res chain seq x y z
N MET A 1 -6.10 -14.01 17.27
CA MET A 1 -5.73 -13.64 15.89
C MET A 1 -4.23 -13.43 15.86
N ASN A 2 -3.52 -13.99 14.87
CA ASN A 2 -2.06 -13.87 14.77
C ASN A 2 -1.68 -12.40 14.46
N PRO A 3 -0.81 -11.73 15.25
CA PRO A 3 -0.44 -10.33 15.01
C PRO A 3 0.11 -10.06 13.61
N THR A 4 0.83 -11.02 13.02
CA THR A 4 1.36 -10.95 11.66
C THR A 4 0.24 -10.95 10.63
N GLU A 5 -0.74 -11.84 10.80
CA GLU A 5 -1.89 -11.95 9.91
C GLU A 5 -2.75 -10.68 9.98
N SER A 6 -2.94 -10.13 11.18
CA SER A 6 -3.59 -8.83 11.38
C SER A 6 -2.86 -7.70 10.66
N ALA A 7 -1.52 -7.65 10.75
CA ALA A 7 -0.71 -6.64 10.09
C ALA A 7 -0.81 -6.75 8.55
N ILE A 8 -0.69 -7.96 8.01
CA ILE A 8 -0.83 -8.20 6.56
C ILE A 8 -2.23 -7.78 6.08
N ARG A 9 -3.28 -8.11 6.84
CA ARG A 9 -4.65 -7.73 6.51
C ARG A 9 -4.83 -6.21 6.49
N ALA A 10 -4.31 -5.51 7.51
CA ALA A 10 -4.37 -4.06 7.56
C ALA A 10 -3.64 -3.39 6.37
N ILE A 11 -2.46 -3.91 5.98
CA ILE A 11 -1.73 -3.41 4.81
C ILE A 11 -2.54 -3.66 3.53
N LYS A 12 -3.14 -4.84 3.38
CA LYS A 12 -4.00 -5.16 2.23
C LYS A 12 -5.20 -4.22 2.12
N ASP A 13 -5.87 -3.93 3.23
CA ASP A 13 -7.05 -3.04 3.25
C ASP A 13 -6.66 -1.59 2.89
N ARG A 14 -5.47 -1.13 3.32
CA ARG A 14 -4.90 0.15 2.89
C ARG A 14 -4.61 0.17 1.40
N VAL A 15 -3.94 -0.86 0.86
CA VAL A 15 -3.67 -0.98 -0.58
C VAL A 15 -4.95 -0.91 -1.40
N ALA A 16 -6.02 -1.61 -0.99
CA ALA A 16 -7.30 -1.58 -1.68
C ALA A 16 -7.90 -0.16 -1.72
N THR A 17 -7.86 0.55 -0.59
CA THR A 17 -8.31 1.95 -0.50
C THR A 17 -7.54 2.85 -1.45
N VAL A 18 -6.20 2.79 -1.41
CA VAL A 18 -5.32 3.64 -2.21
C VAL A 18 -5.46 3.35 -3.70
N MET A 19 -5.65 2.08 -4.09
CA MET A 19 -5.92 1.70 -5.49
C MET A 19 -7.23 2.32 -5.99
N GLY A 20 -8.29 2.33 -5.18
CA GLY A 20 -9.54 2.99 -5.54
C GLY A 20 -9.37 4.49 -5.74
N GLU A 21 -8.63 5.16 -4.86
CA GLU A 21 -8.31 6.59 -5.01
C GLU A 21 -7.46 6.89 -6.25
N LEU A 22 -6.52 5.99 -6.57
CA LEU A 22 -5.67 6.10 -7.75
C LEU A 22 -6.50 5.97 -9.03
N GLU A 23 -7.40 4.99 -9.10
CA GLU A 23 -8.30 4.78 -10.25
C GLU A 23 -9.22 5.98 -10.46
N GLU A 24 -9.82 6.52 -9.38
CA GLU A 24 -10.67 7.70 -9.44
C GLU A 24 -9.89 8.94 -9.93
N ALA A 25 -8.66 9.14 -9.44
CA ALA A 25 -7.83 10.25 -9.87
C ALA A 25 -7.36 10.09 -11.33
N ALA A 26 -7.01 8.86 -11.73
CA ALA A 26 -6.55 8.51 -13.07
C ALA A 26 -7.65 8.64 -14.13
N ALA A 27 -8.94 8.61 -13.75
CA ALA A 27 -10.05 8.88 -14.66
C ALA A 27 -10.03 10.31 -15.24
N TYR A 28 -9.38 11.28 -14.58
CA TYR A 28 -9.27 12.67 -15.04
C TYR A 28 -7.86 13.27 -14.85
N PRO A 29 -6.84 12.78 -15.59
CA PRO A 29 -5.43 13.07 -15.29
C PRO A 29 -5.02 14.52 -15.61
N GLY A 30 -5.81 15.24 -16.41
CA GLY A 30 -5.54 16.64 -16.76
C GLY A 30 -5.65 17.60 -15.57
N ARG A 31 -6.42 17.25 -14.54
CA ARG A 31 -6.63 18.09 -13.35
C ARG A 31 -5.38 18.10 -12.47
N LYS A 32 -4.88 19.28 -12.12
CA LYS A 32 -3.71 19.44 -11.22
C LYS A 32 -3.92 18.71 -9.89
N ALA A 33 -5.13 18.80 -9.33
CA ALA A 33 -5.49 18.10 -8.09
C ALA A 33 -5.37 16.57 -8.24
N ASN A 34 -5.78 16.01 -9.38
CA ASN A 34 -5.69 14.56 -9.62
C ASN A 34 -4.25 14.10 -9.79
N ARG A 35 -3.38 14.91 -10.41
CA ARG A 35 -1.94 14.62 -10.47
C ARG A 35 -1.33 14.49 -9.08
N GLU A 36 -1.70 15.39 -8.17
CA GLU A 36 -1.25 15.32 -6.78
C GLU A 36 -1.83 14.10 -6.05
N ARG A 37 -3.13 13.79 -6.23
CA ARG A 37 -3.75 12.58 -5.68
C ARG A 37 -3.05 11.30 -6.17
N MET A 38 -2.78 11.18 -7.48
CA MET A 38 -2.06 10.03 -8.04
C MET A 38 -0.63 9.91 -7.48
N ARG A 39 0.08 11.03 -7.31
CA ARG A 39 1.42 11.03 -6.70
C ARG A 39 1.37 10.55 -5.26
N LYS A 40 0.41 11.02 -4.46
CA LYS A 40 0.21 10.58 -3.07
C LYS A 40 -0.14 9.10 -2.99
N ALA A 41 -1.06 8.64 -3.83
CA ALA A 41 -1.44 7.24 -3.90
C ALA A 41 -0.23 6.35 -4.25
N ALA A 42 0.59 6.75 -5.23
CA ALA A 42 1.82 6.03 -5.57
C ALA A 42 2.81 5.95 -4.40
N LEU A 43 3.00 7.06 -3.66
CA LEU A 43 3.86 7.08 -2.46
C LEU A 43 3.31 6.15 -1.36
N GLU A 44 2.00 6.12 -1.15
CA GLU A 44 1.41 5.26 -0.13
C GLU A 44 1.45 3.78 -0.52
N LEU A 45 1.31 3.44 -1.80
CA LEU A 45 1.55 2.07 -2.29
C LEU A 45 3.00 1.64 -2.06
N HIS A 46 3.97 2.52 -2.29
CA HIS A 46 5.38 2.24 -1.97
C HIS A 46 5.57 1.99 -0.47
N GLN A 47 4.97 2.80 0.40
CA GLN A 47 5.02 2.57 1.85
C GLN A 47 4.39 1.23 2.26
N CYS A 48 3.26 0.87 1.66
CA CYS A 48 2.64 -0.44 1.89
C CYS A 48 3.56 -1.59 1.47
N ALA A 49 4.32 -1.43 0.38
CA ALA A 49 5.30 -2.41 -0.07
C ALA A 49 6.48 -2.56 0.92
N ASP A 50 6.98 -1.45 1.46
CA ASP A 50 8.04 -1.48 2.48
C ASP A 50 7.54 -2.10 3.79
N GLU A 51 6.32 -1.76 4.22
CA GLU A 51 5.68 -2.33 5.40
C GLU A 51 5.50 -3.85 5.28
N ILE A 52 5.01 -4.34 4.13
CA ILE A 52 4.83 -5.78 3.93
C ILE A 52 6.18 -6.50 3.86
N GLN A 53 7.20 -5.93 3.22
CA GLN A 53 8.54 -6.49 3.21
C GLN A 53 9.10 -6.62 4.64
N ASN A 54 8.91 -5.60 5.47
CA ASN A 54 9.34 -5.62 6.87
C ASN A 54 8.62 -6.70 7.69
N VAL A 55 7.31 -6.89 7.47
CA VAL A 55 6.55 -7.97 8.10
C VAL A 55 7.10 -9.33 7.64
N LEU A 56 7.29 -9.54 6.34
CA LEU A 56 7.80 -10.80 5.79
C LEU A 56 9.21 -11.14 6.28
N MET A 57 10.10 -10.15 6.42
CA MET A 57 11.45 -10.34 6.97
C MET A 57 11.44 -10.83 8.42
N ARG A 58 10.43 -10.44 9.21
CA ARG A 58 10.28 -10.88 10.61
C ARG A 58 9.71 -12.30 10.74
N ILE A 59 9.02 -12.80 9.72
CA ILE A 59 8.48 -14.17 9.69
C ILE A 59 9.57 -15.18 9.37
N ARG A 60 10.64 -14.78 8.66
CA ARG A 60 11.70 -15.67 8.19
C ARG A 60 12.45 -16.32 9.37
N PRO A 61 12.31 -17.63 9.62
CA PRO A 61 13.15 -18.36 10.56
C PRO A 61 14.30 -18.99 9.76
N GLY A 62 15.53 -18.46 9.88
CA GLY A 62 16.74 -19.02 9.23
C GLY A 62 16.78 -18.84 7.70
N ALA A 63 17.70 -18.04 7.14
CA ALA A 63 18.99 -18.56 6.74
C ALA A 63 19.65 -19.44 7.82
N GLY A 64 19.49 -20.75 7.69
CA GLY A 64 20.04 -21.78 8.55
C GLY A 64 19.66 -23.14 8.01
#